data_AF-A0A831XEE9-F1
#
_entry.id   AF-A0A831XEE9-F1
#
_cell.length_a   1.000
_cell.length_b   1.000
_cell.length_c   1.000
_cell.angle_alpha   90.00
_cell.angle_beta   90.00
_cell.angle_gamma   90.00
#
_symmetry.space_group_name_H-M   'P 1'
#
loop_
_entity.id
_entity.type
_entity.pdbx_description
1 polymer ?
#
loop_
_entity_poly.entity_id
_entity_poly.type
_entity_poly.pdbx_seq_one_letter_code
_entity_poly.pdbx_strand_id
1 'polypeptide(L)' 'MTVVQFGAGNIGRGFVGQLWSEAGYEVVFVEQQVDLVARLNERRA' A
#
# COMPACT_ATOMS: atom_id res chain seq x y z
N MET A 1 12.10 -6.70 -5.20
CA MET A 1 11.86 -7.26 -3.84
C MET A 1 10.51 -6.73 -3.38
N THR A 2 9.69 -7.55 -2.73
CA THR A 2 8.32 -7.19 -2.36
C THR A 2 8.20 -7.01 -0.86
N VAL A 3 7.54 -5.95 -0.42
CA VAL A 3 7.21 -5.67 0.99
C VAL A 3 5.70 -5.84 1.18
N VAL A 4 5.33 -6.60 2.20
CA VAL A 4 3.93 -6.72 2.62
C VAL A 4 3.70 -5.78 3.81
N GLN A 5 2.81 -4.81 3.64
CA GLN A 5 2.48 -3.84 4.67
C GLN A 5 1.06 -4.02 5.18
N PHE A 6 0.94 -4.30 6.47
CA PHE A 6 -0.36 -4.36 7.15
C PHE A 6 -0.83 -2.95 7.52
N GLY A 7 -2.05 -2.62 7.10
CA GLY A 7 -2.64 -1.30 7.23
C GLY A 7 -2.38 -0.43 6.00
N ALA A 8 -3.46 -0.11 5.29
CA ALA A 8 -3.43 0.74 4.11
C ALA A 8 -3.97 2.15 4.38
N GLY A 9 -4.06 2.59 5.64
CA GLY A 9 -4.51 3.92 6.02
C GLY A 9 -3.53 5.06 5.64
N ASN A 10 -3.75 6.26 6.18
CA ASN A 10 -2.95 7.45 5.81
C ASN A 10 -1.45 7.27 6.08
N ILE A 11 -1.07 6.78 7.27
CA ILE A 11 0.34 6.47 7.60
C ILE A 11 0.87 5.35 6.71
N GLY A 12 0.01 4.39 6.40
CA GLY A 12 0.40 3.27 5.57
C GLY A 12 0.82 3.71 4.17
N ARG A 13 0.01 4.55 3.51
CA ARG A 13 0.25 4.97 2.12
C ARG A 13 1.12 6.22 1.99
N GLY A 14 1.05 7.15 2.95
CA GLY A 14 1.73 8.46 2.89
C GLY A 14 3.03 8.54 3.69
N PHE A 15 3.45 7.44 4.31
CA PHE A 15 4.75 7.39 5.00
C PHE A 15 5.48 6.08 4.74
N VAL A 16 5.10 4.99 5.42
CA VAL A 16 5.89 3.74 5.38
C VAL A 16 5.86 3.10 3.98
N GLY A 17 4.68 3.00 3.37
CA GLY A 17 4.52 2.43 2.03
C GLY A 17 5.14 3.31 0.94
N GLN A 18 5.11 4.63 1.14
CA GLN A 18 5.80 5.57 0.25
C GLN A 18 7.31 5.38 0.29
N LEU A 19 7.91 5.28 1.50
CA LEU A 19 9.34 5.04 1.65
C LEU A 19 9.80 3.77 0.94
N TRP A 20 9.04 2.67 1.06
CA TRP A 20 9.36 1.43 0.36
C TRP A 20 9.23 1.56 -1.17
N SER A 21 8.17 2.22 -1.63
CA SER A 21 7.97 2.49 -3.05
C SER A 21 9.10 3.33 -3.63
N GLU A 22 9.52 4.39 -2.94
CA GLU A 22 10.64 5.26 -3.35
C GLU A 22 11.98 4.53 -3.33
N ALA A 23 12.15 3.56 -2.43
CA ALA A 23 13.31 2.68 -2.39
C ALA A 23 13.28 1.56 -3.45
N GLY A 24 12.28 1.52 -4.34
CA GLY A 24 12.19 0.58 -5.46
C GLY A 24 11.59 -0.78 -5.12
N TYR A 25 10.90 -0.90 -3.98
CA TYR A 25 10.18 -2.13 -3.62
C TYR A 25 8.77 -2.12 -4.20
N GLU A 26 8.29 -3.31 -4.59
CA GLU A 26 6.86 -3.50 -4.78
C GLU A 26 6.19 -3.56 -3.40
N VAL A 27 5.20 -2.69 -3.17
CA VAL A 27 4.48 -2.64 -1.90
C VAL A 27 3.10 -3.24 -2.06
N VAL A 28 2.82 -4.29 -1.28
CA VAL A 28 1.50 -4.92 -1.21
C VAL A 28 0.86 -4.58 0.12
N PHE A 29 -0.25 -3.86 0.08
CA PHE A 29 -1.01 -3.52 1.29
C PHE A 29 -1.99 -4.63 1.68
N VAL A 30 -2.08 -4.92 2.98
CA VAL A 30 -3.10 -5.78 3.59
C VAL A 30 -4.02 -4.91 4.44
N GLU A 31 -5.32 -4.92 4.16
CA GLU A 31 -6.30 -4.04 4.79
C GLU A 31 -7.66 -4.74 4.91
N GLN A 32 -8.37 -4.47 6.00
CA GLN A 32 -9.70 -5.06 6.27
C GLN A 32 -10.84 -4.26 5.63
N GLN A 33 -10.64 -2.97 5.37
CA GLN A 33 -11.63 -2.12 4.71
C GLN A 33 -11.72 -2.44 3.22
N VAL A 34 -12.69 -3.27 2.84
CA VAL A 34 -12.87 -3.79 1.47
C VAL A 34 -12.97 -2.66 0.42
N ASP A 35 -13.72 -1.59 0.72
CA ASP A 35 -13.85 -0.45 -0.20
C ASP A 35 -12.50 0.24 -0.47
N LEU A 36 -11.65 0.32 0.56
CA LEU A 36 -10.32 0.90 0.41
C LEU A 36 -9.43 -0.02 -0.44
N VAL A 37 -9.48 -1.33 -0.22
CA VAL A 37 -8.77 -2.32 -1.03
C VAL A 37 -9.19 -2.23 -2.50
N ALA A 38 -10.50 -2.18 -2.78
CA ALA A 38 -11.02 -2.03 -4.13
C ALA A 38 -10.48 -0.77 -4.82
N ARG A 39 -10.60 0.37 -4.14
CA ARG A 39 -10.13 1.68 -4.66
C ARG A 39 -8.60 1.78 -4.84
N LEU A 40 -7.82 0.97 -4.12
CA LEU A 40 -6.37 0.87 -4.31
C LEU A 40 -6.04 0.02 -5.54
N ASN A 41 -6.73 -1.10 -5.70
CA ASN A 41 -6.52 -1.98 -6.86
C ASN A 41 -7.00 -1.35 -8.18
N GLU A 42 -8.05 -0.52 -8.16
CA GLU A 42 -8.49 0.27 -9.33
C GLU A 42 -7.44 1.28 -9.82
N ARG A 43 -6.60 1.77 -8.90
CA ARG A 43 -5.59 2.80 -9.17
C ARG A 43 -4.18 2.23 -9.34
N ARG A 44 -4.06 0.91 -9.50
CA ARG A 44 -2.80 0.22 -9.73
C ARG A 44 -2.34 0.50 -11.18
N ALA A 45 -1.69 1.66 -11.38
CA ALA A 45 -0.93 1.98 -12.59
C ALA A 45 0.52 1.53 -12.45
#